data_AF-X1GYQ3-F1
#
_entry.id   AF-X1GYQ3-F1
#
_cell.length_a   1.000
_cell.length_b   1.000
_cell.length_c   1.000
_cell.angle_alpha   90.00
_cell.angle_beta   90.00
_cell.angle_gamma   90.00
#
_symmetry.space_group_name_H-M   'P 1'
#
loop_
_entity.id
_entity.type
_entity.pdbx_description
1 polymer ?
#
loop_
_entity_poly.entity_id
_entity_poly.type
_entity_poly.pdbx_seq_one_letter_code
_entity_poly.pdbx_strand_id
1 'polypeptide(L)'
;VIDCVSFNPDTTTVKKINGRWKIVDGSHWLFDFDEKESEAKEALGIIKHYGMNQSCFVGRPDPSFQYMLVSGEAPTGMMPAKDCVSFNPDTTTVKKINGRWKIVDGSHWLLDFDEKESEAKEALGIIKHYGFRYLCFVARPDASFQYMRK
;
A
#
# COMPACT_ATOMS: atom_id res chain seq x y z
N VAL A 1 10.49 -10.66 6.26
CA VAL A 1 11.63 -9.85 5.74
C VAL A 1 11.03 -8.65 5.05
N ILE A 2 11.30 -7.48 5.59
CA ILE A 2 10.87 -6.20 5.03
C ILE A 2 11.93 -5.75 4.03
N ASP A 3 11.48 -5.30 2.86
CA ASP A 3 12.35 -4.58 1.94
C ASP A 3 11.72 -3.27 1.50
N CYS A 4 12.51 -2.20 1.54
CA CYS A 4 12.08 -0.87 1.13
C CYS A 4 12.92 -0.36 -0.04
N VAL A 5 12.22 0.09 -1.09
CA VAL A 5 12.82 0.74 -2.26
C VAL A 5 12.54 2.23 -2.18
N SER A 6 13.62 3.02 -2.10
CA SER A 6 13.54 4.48 -2.17
C SER A 6 13.40 4.97 -3.60
N PHE A 7 12.68 6.08 -3.78
CA PHE A 7 12.51 6.78 -5.04
C PHE A 7 12.27 8.28 -4.80
N ASN A 8 12.40 9.10 -5.84
CA ASN A 8 12.15 10.53 -5.75
C ASN A 8 10.75 10.90 -6.32
N PRO A 9 9.79 11.34 -5.48
CA PRO A 9 8.45 11.70 -5.94
C PRO A 9 8.44 12.82 -7.00
N ASP A 10 9.40 13.74 -6.98
CA ASP A 10 9.45 14.86 -7.92
C ASP A 10 9.77 14.41 -9.35
N THR A 11 10.65 13.42 -9.48
CA THR A 11 11.07 12.85 -10.77
C THR A 11 10.21 11.68 -11.22
N THR A 12 9.31 11.18 -10.38
CA THR A 12 8.39 10.11 -10.76
C THR A 12 7.37 10.56 -11.81
N THR A 13 7.16 9.70 -12.80
CA THR A 13 6.25 9.94 -13.94
C THR A 13 5.47 8.69 -14.30
N VAL A 14 4.28 8.87 -14.89
CA VAL A 14 3.54 7.80 -15.56
C VAL A 14 4.07 7.64 -16.98
N LYS A 15 4.40 6.42 -17.38
CA LYS A 15 4.82 6.07 -18.75
C LYS A 15 4.11 4.83 -19.25
N LYS A 16 3.84 4.78 -20.56
CA LYS A 16 3.40 3.57 -21.24
C LYS A 16 4.62 2.81 -21.76
N ILE A 17 4.83 1.58 -21.26
CA ILE A 17 5.97 0.73 -21.60
C ILE A 17 5.43 -0.66 -21.96
N ASN A 18 5.70 -1.12 -23.18
CA ASN A 18 5.23 -2.41 -23.71
C ASN A 18 3.71 -2.60 -23.55
N GLY A 19 2.94 -1.56 -23.88
CA GLY A 19 1.47 -1.59 -23.78
C GLY A 19 0.90 -1.27 -22.39
N ARG A 20 1.71 -1.34 -21.33
CA ARG A 20 1.26 -1.18 -19.94
C ARG A 20 1.62 0.18 -19.35
N TRP A 21 0.75 0.73 -18.52
CA TRP A 21 0.96 1.96 -17.78
C TRP A 21 1.69 1.69 -16.48
N LYS A 22 2.78 2.41 -16.27
CA LYS A 22 3.66 2.24 -15.13
C LYS A 22 3.97 3.58 -14.50
N ILE A 23 4.19 3.58 -13.18
CA ILE A 23 4.89 4.67 -12.50
C ILE A 23 6.37 4.31 -12.44
N VAL A 24 7.21 5.21 -12.91
CA VAL A 24 8.67 5.04 -12.98
C VAL A 24 9.39 6.24 -12.37
N ASP A 25 10.58 6.00 -11.85
CA ASP A 25 11.57 7.02 -11.48
C ASP A 25 12.85 6.79 -12.30
N GLY A 26 13.11 7.69 -13.26
CA GLY A 26 14.17 7.46 -14.25
C GLY A 26 13.93 6.19 -15.08
N SER A 27 14.84 5.21 -14.93
CA SER A 27 14.74 3.87 -15.53
C SER A 27 14.14 2.82 -14.59
N HIS A 28 13.89 3.17 -13.33
CA HIS A 28 13.36 2.24 -12.33
C HIS A 28 11.84 2.20 -12.39
N TRP A 29 11.28 1.00 -12.57
CA TRP A 29 9.85 0.78 -12.50
C TRP A 29 9.43 0.55 -11.05
N LEU A 30 8.45 1.33 -10.58
CA LEU A 30 7.92 1.26 -9.22
C LEU A 30 6.59 0.52 -9.14
N PHE A 31 5.64 0.83 -10.03
CA PHE A 31 4.28 0.29 -10.02
C PHE A 31 3.73 0.05 -11.42
N ASP A 32 2.87 -0.94 -11.58
CA ASP A 32 2.24 -1.33 -12.85
C ASP A 32 0.73 -1.35 -12.71
N PHE A 33 0.08 -0.71 -13.66
CA PHE A 33 -1.37 -0.50 -13.70
C PHE A 33 -1.99 -1.19 -14.92
N ASP A 34 -1.24 -2.05 -15.61
CA ASP A 34 -1.67 -2.74 -16.82
C ASP A 34 -2.19 -1.74 -17.87
N GLU A 35 -3.40 -1.90 -18.39
CA GLU A 35 -3.98 -0.96 -19.37
C GLU A 35 -4.61 0.30 -18.72
N LYS A 36 -4.55 0.46 -17.39
CA LYS A 36 -5.31 1.46 -16.61
C LYS A 36 -4.56 2.79 -16.43
N GLU A 37 -4.53 3.61 -17.48
CA GLU A 37 -3.84 4.92 -17.45
C GLU A 37 -4.33 5.85 -16.34
N SER A 38 -5.66 5.96 -16.17
CA SER A 38 -6.29 6.86 -15.20
C SER A 38 -5.90 6.51 -13.77
N GLU A 39 -5.90 5.22 -13.44
CA GLU A 39 -5.50 4.71 -12.12
C GLU A 39 -4.01 4.97 -11.86
N ALA A 40 -3.15 4.82 -12.86
CA ALA A 40 -1.72 5.15 -12.75
C ALA A 40 -1.50 6.65 -12.46
N LYS A 41 -2.23 7.54 -13.16
CA LYS A 41 -2.16 8.99 -12.93
C LYS A 41 -2.71 9.36 -11.56
N GLU A 42 -3.78 8.72 -11.12
CA GLU A 42 -4.36 8.93 -9.81
C GLU A 42 -3.40 8.52 -8.69
N ALA A 43 -2.78 7.34 -8.80
CA ALA A 43 -1.77 6.87 -7.86
C ALA A 43 -0.54 7.79 -7.82
N LEU A 44 -0.07 8.27 -8.99
CA LEU A 44 1.01 9.26 -9.03
C LEU A 44 0.62 10.56 -8.32
N GLY A 45 -0.62 11.02 -8.50
CA GLY A 45 -1.15 12.19 -7.78
C GLY A 45 -1.14 11.99 -6.26
N ILE A 46 -1.49 10.80 -5.77
CA ILE A 46 -1.41 10.45 -4.33
C ILE A 46 0.04 10.47 -3.85
N ILE A 47 0.95 9.82 -4.57
CA ILE A 47 2.38 9.76 -4.23
C ILE A 47 2.96 11.17 -4.09
N LYS A 48 2.68 12.05 -5.06
CA LYS A 48 3.16 13.44 -5.04
C LYS A 48 2.49 14.28 -3.96
N HIS A 49 1.20 14.07 -3.71
CA HIS A 49 0.47 14.82 -2.68
C HIS A 49 1.04 14.59 -1.28
N TYR A 50 1.33 13.33 -0.91
CA TYR A 50 1.90 13.00 0.39
C TYR A 50 3.43 13.13 0.43
N GLY A 51 4.09 13.28 -0.72
CA GLY A 51 5.56 13.26 -0.79
C GLY A 51 6.15 11.87 -0.47
N MET A 52 5.43 10.79 -0.80
CA MET A 52 5.91 9.43 -0.57
C MET A 52 7.20 9.20 -1.35
N ASN A 53 8.23 8.67 -0.69
CA ASN A 53 9.56 8.48 -1.27
C ASN A 53 10.15 7.08 -0.99
N GLN A 54 9.36 6.20 -0.35
CA GLN A 54 9.73 4.82 -0.09
C GLN A 54 8.53 3.90 -0.30
N SER A 55 8.74 2.78 -0.98
CA SER A 55 7.80 1.69 -1.10
C SER A 55 8.36 0.46 -0.42
N CYS A 56 7.63 -0.08 0.56
CA CYS A 56 8.08 -1.18 1.39
C CYS A 56 7.17 -2.40 1.24
N PHE A 57 7.77 -3.58 1.32
CA PHE A 57 7.14 -4.85 1.00
C PHE A 57 7.44 -5.89 2.08
N VAL A 58 6.45 -6.75 2.36
CA VAL A 58 6.60 -7.96 3.17
C VAL A 58 6.37 -9.17 2.26
N GLY A 59 7.33 -10.10 2.21
CA GLY A 59 7.17 -11.38 1.50
C GLY A 59 7.62 -11.40 0.03
N ARG A 60 8.56 -10.54 -0.39
CA ARG A 60 9.08 -10.58 -1.78
C ARG A 60 9.68 -11.95 -2.15
N PRO A 61 9.57 -12.38 -3.43
CA PRO A 61 9.14 -11.61 -4.62
C PRO A 61 7.63 -11.48 -4.81
N ASP A 62 6.80 -12.22 -4.08
CA ASP A 62 5.33 -12.15 -4.14
C ASP A 62 4.77 -11.56 -2.83
N PRO A 63 4.85 -10.22 -2.67
CA PRO A 63 4.58 -9.59 -1.39
C PRO A 63 3.11 -9.72 -0.98
N SER A 64 2.85 -10.17 0.25
CA SER A 64 1.49 -10.20 0.81
C SER A 64 1.03 -8.84 1.33
N PHE A 65 1.97 -7.90 1.52
CA PHE A 65 1.68 -6.58 2.07
C PHE A 65 2.66 -5.55 1.53
N GLN A 66 2.11 -4.39 1.17
CA GLN A 66 2.86 -3.24 0.68
C GLN A 66 2.37 -1.98 1.39
N TYR A 67 3.30 -1.07 1.69
CA TYR A 67 3.00 0.23 2.28
C TYR A 67 4.00 1.28 1.78
N MET A 68 3.66 2.55 2.01
CA MET A 68 4.46 3.69 1.56
C MET A 68 4.86 4.54 2.76
N LEU A 69 6.05 5.15 2.68
CA LEU A 69 6.56 6.07 3.70
C LEU A 69 7.01 7.40 3.09
N VAL A 70 7.10 8.41 3.95
CA VAL A 70 7.62 9.75 3.70
C VAL A 70 8.82 9.95 4.62
N SER A 71 10.03 9.80 4.08
CA SER A 71 11.29 9.96 4.82
C SER A 71 11.34 9.13 6.11
N GLY A 72 10.93 7.87 6.02
CA GLY A 72 10.90 6.91 7.13
C GLY A 72 9.61 6.93 7.95
N GLU A 73 8.71 7.88 7.73
CA GLU A 73 7.49 8.07 8.51
C GLU A 73 6.22 7.72 7.74
N ALA A 74 5.14 7.44 8.47
CA ALA A 74 3.82 7.25 7.88
C ALA A 74 3.34 8.53 7.18
N PRO A 75 2.70 8.45 5.99
CA PRO A 75 1.99 9.57 5.40
C PRO A 75 0.93 10.13 6.36
N THR A 76 0.81 11.45 6.42
CA THR A 76 -0.13 12.15 7.30
C THR A 76 -1.00 13.14 6.52
N GLY A 77 -2.17 13.45 7.06
CA GLY A 77 -3.07 14.44 6.48
C GLY A 77 -4.19 13.82 5.66
N MET A 78 -5.19 14.64 5.32
CA MET A 78 -6.35 14.21 4.56
C MET A 78 -6.21 14.61 3.09
N MET A 79 -6.46 13.66 2.20
CA MET A 79 -6.67 13.92 0.78
C MET A 79 -8.17 13.77 0.46
N PRO A 80 -8.84 14.79 -0.08
CA PRO A 80 -10.26 14.69 -0.44
C PRO A 80 -10.54 13.60 -1.47
N ALA A 81 -11.75 13.02 -1.40
CA ALA A 81 -12.30 12.08 -2.39
C ALA A 81 -11.49 10.78 -2.59
N LYS A 82 -10.91 10.22 -1.52
CA LYS A 82 -10.23 8.91 -1.56
C LYS A 82 -11.03 7.84 -0.82
N ASP A 83 -11.10 6.67 -1.44
CA ASP A 83 -11.74 5.49 -0.87
C ASP A 83 -10.84 4.91 0.22
N CYS A 84 -11.15 5.23 1.48
CA CYS A 84 -10.38 4.82 2.65
C CYS A 84 -11.27 4.12 3.66
N VAL A 85 -10.79 3.00 4.19
CA VAL A 85 -11.35 2.31 5.34
C VAL A 85 -10.57 2.74 6.57
N SER A 86 -11.24 3.38 7.52
CA SER A 86 -10.66 3.69 8.83
C SER A 86 -10.63 2.45 9.71
N PHE A 87 -9.59 2.31 10.51
CA PHE A 87 -9.45 1.27 11.52
C PHE A 87 -8.69 1.79 12.74
N ASN A 88 -8.79 1.07 13.86
CA ASN A 88 -8.04 1.38 15.07
C ASN A 88 -6.87 0.40 15.26
N PRO A 89 -5.60 0.85 15.14
CA PRO A 89 -4.44 -0.04 15.27
C PRO A 89 -4.38 -0.73 16.65
N ASP A 90 -4.94 -0.15 17.70
CA ASP A 90 -4.92 -0.74 19.04
C ASP A 90 -5.84 -1.97 19.14
N THR A 91 -6.94 -2.00 18.38
CA THR A 91 -7.89 -3.11 18.35
C THR A 91 -7.67 -4.06 17.16
N THR A 92 -6.78 -3.70 16.21
CA THR A 92 -6.40 -4.60 15.12
C THR A 92 -5.68 -5.86 15.61
N THR A 93 -6.09 -7.00 15.06
CA THR A 93 -5.55 -8.33 15.41
C THR A 93 -5.41 -9.21 14.18
N VAL A 94 -4.47 -10.16 14.25
CA VAL A 94 -4.38 -11.26 13.28
C VAL A 94 -5.32 -12.37 13.73
N LYS A 95 -6.19 -12.85 12.83
CA LYS A 95 -7.09 -13.99 13.07
C LYS A 95 -7.02 -14.99 11.93
N LYS A 96 -7.15 -16.27 12.25
CA LYS A 96 -7.37 -17.33 11.25
C LYS A 96 -8.87 -17.50 11.04
N ILE A 97 -9.34 -17.26 9.82
CA ILE A 97 -10.76 -17.34 9.45
C ILE A 97 -10.86 -18.16 8.16
N ASN A 98 -11.62 -19.26 8.21
CA ASN A 98 -11.80 -20.19 7.08
C ASN A 98 -10.47 -20.64 6.47
N GLY A 99 -9.49 -21.00 7.31
CA GLY A 99 -8.16 -21.46 6.87
C GLY A 99 -7.17 -20.35 6.52
N ARG A 100 -7.62 -19.10 6.34
CA ARG A 100 -6.79 -17.97 5.90
C ARG A 100 -6.47 -17.02 7.05
N TRP A 101 -5.28 -16.44 7.04
CA TRP A 101 -4.82 -15.45 8.01
C TRP A 101 -5.19 -14.05 7.55
N LYS A 102 -5.88 -13.31 8.42
CA LYS A 102 -6.37 -11.97 8.13
C LYS A 102 -5.98 -10.99 9.21
N ILE A 103 -5.79 -9.73 8.83
CA ILE A 103 -5.79 -8.62 9.78
C ILE A 103 -7.21 -8.06 9.82
N VAL A 104 -7.77 -7.98 11.03
CA VAL A 104 -9.13 -7.53 11.27
C VAL A 104 -9.16 -6.46 12.34
N ASP A 105 -10.13 -5.56 12.25
CA ASP A 105 -10.51 -4.63 13.32
C ASP A 105 -11.96 -4.91 13.74
N GLY A 106 -12.15 -5.48 14.93
CA GLY A 106 -13.44 -6.00 15.36
C GLY A 106 -13.98 -7.08 14.41
N SER A 107 -15.08 -6.77 13.72
CA SER A 107 -15.71 -7.61 12.69
C SER A 107 -15.28 -7.27 11.26
N HIS A 108 -14.53 -6.19 11.05
CA HIS A 108 -14.12 -5.74 9.72
C HIS A 108 -12.82 -6.40 9.29
N TRP A 109 -12.81 -6.97 8.09
CA TRP A 109 -11.59 -7.49 7.47
C TRP A 109 -10.86 -6.37 6.76
N LEU A 110 -9.56 -6.23 7.02
CA LEU A 110 -8.72 -5.20 6.42
C LEU A 110 -7.82 -5.78 5.34
N LEU A 111 -7.13 -6.89 5.65
CA LEU A 111 -6.14 -7.51 4.78
C LEU A 111 -6.21 -9.03 4.91
N ASP A 112 -5.84 -9.72 3.83
CA ASP A 112 -5.86 -11.17 3.68
C ASP A 112 -4.48 -11.66 3.25
N PHE A 113 -3.93 -12.64 3.98
CA PHE A 113 -2.58 -13.15 3.81
C PHE A 113 -2.56 -14.63 3.41
N ASP A 114 -3.70 -15.19 3.02
CA ASP A 114 -3.83 -16.62 2.71
C ASP A 114 -3.29 -17.50 3.84
N GLU A 115 -2.34 -18.38 3.56
CA GLU A 115 -1.75 -19.28 4.55
C GLU A 115 -0.52 -18.65 5.26
N LYS A 116 -0.15 -17.42 4.91
CA LYS A 116 1.10 -16.74 5.33
C LYS A 116 0.97 -16.09 6.73
N GLU A 117 0.84 -16.90 7.78
CA GLU A 117 0.69 -16.44 9.17
C GLU A 117 1.78 -15.44 9.61
N SER A 118 3.03 -15.77 9.31
CA SER A 118 4.19 -14.97 9.74
C SER A 118 4.15 -13.58 9.11
N GLU A 119 3.77 -13.48 7.84
CA GLU A 119 3.67 -12.20 7.13
C GLU A 119 2.49 -11.37 7.64
N ALA A 120 1.38 -12.02 8.00
CA ALA A 120 0.25 -11.33 8.66
C ALA A 120 0.66 -10.72 10.01
N LYS A 121 1.44 -11.46 10.81
CA LYS A 121 1.98 -10.96 12.10
C LYS A 121 3.00 -9.85 11.90
N GLU A 122 3.89 -9.98 10.91
CA GLU A 122 4.87 -8.95 10.54
C GLU A 122 4.16 -7.66 10.08
N ALA A 123 3.16 -7.77 9.21
CA ALA A 123 2.35 -6.64 8.75
C ALA A 123 1.57 -5.97 9.88
N LEU A 124 0.98 -6.73 10.83
CA LEU A 124 0.34 -6.12 12.00
C LEU A 124 1.35 -5.34 12.86
N GLY A 125 2.57 -5.86 13.02
CA GLY A 125 3.66 -5.15 13.69
C GLY A 125 3.98 -3.82 13.02
N ILE A 126 4.05 -3.79 11.68
CA ILE A 126 4.28 -2.59 10.87
C ILE A 126 3.13 -1.58 11.03
N ILE A 127 1.88 -2.04 10.95
CA ILE A 127 0.69 -1.20 11.14
C ILE A 127 0.73 -0.48 12.49
N LYS A 128 1.06 -1.21 13.57
CA LYS A 128 1.17 -0.66 14.91
C LYS A 128 2.38 0.26 15.06
N HIS A 129 3.53 -0.12 14.52
CA HIS A 129 4.76 0.67 14.59
C HIS A 129 4.60 2.05 13.95
N TYR A 130 4.05 2.11 12.73
CA TYR A 130 3.81 3.36 12.02
C TYR A 130 2.51 4.06 12.43
N GLY A 131 1.68 3.41 13.24
CA GLY A 131 0.41 3.96 13.72
C GLY A 131 -0.57 4.27 12.59
N PHE A 132 -0.59 3.44 11.53
CA PHE A 132 -1.55 3.60 10.45
C PHE A 132 -2.99 3.48 10.97
N ARG A 133 -3.90 4.30 10.43
CA ARG A 133 -5.32 4.35 10.85
C ARG A 133 -6.29 4.30 9.66
N TYR A 134 -5.77 4.43 8.45
CA TYR A 134 -6.55 4.37 7.23
C TYR A 134 -5.84 3.49 6.21
N LEU A 135 -6.61 2.58 5.61
CA LEU A 135 -6.22 1.82 4.43
C LEU A 135 -7.00 2.38 3.25
N CYS A 136 -6.29 2.91 2.26
CA CYS A 136 -6.87 3.63 1.13
C CYS A 136 -6.57 2.92 -0.19
N PHE A 137 -7.47 3.09 -1.16
CA PHE A 137 -7.47 2.35 -2.41
C PHE A 137 -7.62 3.29 -3.61
N VAL A 138 -7.02 2.89 -4.73
CA VAL A 138 -7.33 3.41 -6.07
C VAL A 138 -8.12 2.34 -6.81
N ALA A 139 -9.37 2.65 -7.16
CA ALA A 139 -10.32 1.83 -7.92
C ALA A 139 -10.67 0.45 -7.32
N ARG A 140 -11.69 0.36 -6.45
CA ARG A 140 -12.24 -0.94 -5.96
C ARG A 140 -13.32 -1.50 -6.90
N PRO A 141 -13.57 -2.84 -6.91
CA PRO A 141 -13.02 -3.88 -6.03
C PRO A 141 -11.58 -4.32 -6.36
N ASP A 142 -11.14 -4.20 -7.62
CA ASP A 142 -9.81 -4.64 -8.08
C ASP A 142 -8.79 -3.50 -8.02
N ALA A 143 -8.48 -3.07 -6.79
CA ALA A 143 -7.60 -1.95 -6.54
C ALA A 143 -6.22 -2.13 -7.15
N SER A 144 -5.82 -1.22 -8.04
CA SER A 144 -4.49 -1.21 -8.67
C SER A 144 -3.41 -0.57 -7.79
N PHE A 145 -3.82 0.19 -6.77
CA PHE A 145 -2.91 0.77 -5.80
C PHE A 145 -3.56 0.86 -4.42
N GLN A 146 -2.78 0.51 -3.40
CA GLN A 146 -3.19 0.60 -2.00
C GLN A 146 -2.10 1.31 -1.21
N TYR A 147 -2.51 2.10 -0.23
CA TYR A 147 -1.57 2.77 0.67
C TYR A 147 -2.22 2.97 2.04
N MET A 148 -1.38 3.22 3.05
CA MET A 148 -1.83 3.52 4.40
C MET A 148 -1.37 4.90 4.84
N ARG A 149 -2.13 5.50 5.75
CA ARG A 149 -1.81 6.80 6.37
C ARG A 149 -2.32 6.88 7.82
N LYS A 150 -1.83 7.89 8.54
CA LYS A 150 -2.38 8.29 9.85
C LYS A 150 -3.70 9.05 9.72
#